data_AF-A0A7S3JRP1-F1
#
_entry.id   AF-A0A7S3JRP1-F1
#
_cell.length_a   1.000
_cell.length_b   1.000
_cell.length_c   1.000
_cell.angle_alpha   90.00
_cell.angle_beta   90.00
_cell.angle_gamma   90.00
#
_symmetry.space_group_name_H-M   'P 1'
#
loop_
_entity.id
_entity.type
_entity.pdbx_description
1 polymer ?
#
loop_
_entity_poly.entity_id
_entity_poly.type
_entity_poly.pdbx_seq_one_letter_code
_entity_poly.pdbx_strand_id
1 'polypeptide(L)'
;MSPTIFVASTEDHELTTKRIREVWPGATEELRLELHLLRRYEMTKNVKEKDVILLCHYFDGRTLLTDNDGLYNTFLVEAVAATGGYVFVALTGVPADDRLARLDLINQLTHDGQTSISELHRQKRFFTWDSFPSKAQVNIIVSAAKDEKEQCPLQLPISIKEHAAAYRQNGSAHSRKKLASANGIANHNRTAWRCSLL
;
A
#
# COMPACT_ATOMS: atom_id res chain seq x y z
N MET A 1 10.24 -16.65 18.34
CA MET A 1 8.94 -15.94 18.40
C MET A 1 8.29 -16.13 17.04
N SER A 2 6.98 -16.38 16.99
CA SER A 2 6.27 -16.40 15.72
C SER A 2 6.23 -14.98 15.14
N PRO A 3 6.42 -14.81 13.83
CA PRO A 3 6.36 -13.50 13.18
C PRO A 3 4.93 -12.96 13.23
N THR A 4 4.83 -11.65 13.41
CA THR A 4 3.55 -10.94 13.49
C THR A 4 3.20 -10.41 12.11
N ILE A 5 1.94 -10.57 11.69
CA ILE A 5 1.45 -10.00 10.43
C ILE A 5 0.70 -8.71 10.76
N PHE A 6 1.30 -7.60 10.38
CA PHE A 6 0.74 -6.27 10.54
C PHE A 6 -0.04 -5.86 9.28
N VAL A 7 -1.27 -5.40 9.47
CA VAL A 7 -2.10 -4.86 8.39
C VAL A 7 -2.12 -3.35 8.46
N ALA A 8 -1.65 -2.67 7.41
CA ALA A 8 -1.80 -1.23 7.22
C ALA A 8 -2.87 -0.95 6.16
N SER A 9 -3.99 -0.33 6.53
CA SER A 9 -5.09 0.00 5.60
C SER A 9 -5.31 1.51 5.51
N THR A 10 -5.70 1.96 4.31
CA THR A 10 -6.16 3.33 4.03
C THR A 10 -7.69 3.49 4.12
N GLU A 11 -8.41 2.38 4.28
CA GLU A 11 -9.87 2.33 4.41
C GLU A 11 -10.33 2.23 5.87
N ASP A 12 -11.60 1.83 6.07
CA ASP A 12 -12.09 1.25 7.31
C ASP A 12 -11.17 0.10 7.76
N HIS A 13 -10.29 0.47 8.69
CA HIS A 13 -9.26 -0.39 9.25
C HIS A 13 -9.86 -1.57 10.00
N GLU A 14 -10.93 -1.35 10.75
CA GLU A 14 -11.59 -2.39 11.53
C GLU A 14 -12.19 -3.46 10.61
N LEU A 15 -12.86 -3.03 9.54
CA LEU A 15 -13.41 -3.95 8.54
C LEU A 15 -12.32 -4.72 7.81
N THR A 16 -11.26 -4.04 7.36
CA THR A 16 -10.14 -4.67 6.64
C THR A 16 -9.46 -5.72 7.52
N THR A 17 -9.16 -5.35 8.76
CA THR A 17 -8.50 -6.23 9.73
C THR A 17 -9.39 -7.41 10.11
N LYS A 18 -10.67 -7.18 10.38
CA LYS A 18 -11.62 -8.26 10.71
C LYS A 18 -11.65 -9.31 9.60
N ARG A 19 -11.77 -8.86 8.35
CA ARG A 19 -11.78 -9.74 7.16
C ARG A 19 -10.46 -10.51 7.03
N ILE A 20 -9.33 -9.85 7.28
CA ILE A 20 -8.03 -10.51 7.23
C ILE A 20 -7.92 -11.55 8.35
N ARG A 21 -8.38 -11.27 9.58
CA ARG A 21 -8.35 -12.21 10.70
C ARG A 21 -9.20 -13.46 10.46
N GLU A 22 -10.32 -13.33 9.75
CA GLU A 22 -11.17 -14.47 9.37
C GLU A 22 -10.40 -15.46 8.47
N VAL A 23 -9.52 -14.95 7.61
CA VAL A 23 -8.69 -15.76 6.71
C VAL A 23 -7.32 -16.09 7.34
N TRP A 24 -6.88 -15.27 8.31
CA TRP A 24 -5.63 -15.38 9.06
C TRP A 24 -5.77 -15.10 10.55
N PRO A 25 -6.01 -16.15 11.35
CA PRO A 25 -6.13 -16.02 12.80
C PRO A 25 -4.90 -15.45 13.54
N GLY A 26 -3.74 -15.33 12.87
CA GLY A 26 -2.50 -14.76 13.43
C GLY A 26 -2.19 -13.31 13.05
N ALA A 27 -3.06 -12.64 12.27
CA ALA A 27 -2.86 -11.24 11.88
C ALA A 27 -3.28 -10.28 13.01
N THR A 28 -2.43 -9.29 13.32
CA THR A 28 -2.69 -8.28 14.35
C THR A 28 -2.97 -6.90 13.74
N GLU A 29 -3.64 -6.07 14.53
CA GLU A 29 -4.06 -4.72 14.15
C GLU A 29 -3.21 -3.72 14.91
N GLU A 30 -2.04 -3.42 14.36
CA GLU A 30 -1.05 -2.60 15.07
C GLU A 30 -0.52 -1.43 14.22
N LEU A 31 -0.70 -1.46 12.89
CA LEU A 31 -0.25 -0.41 11.98
C LEU A 31 -1.44 0.26 11.28
N ARG A 32 -1.70 1.54 11.55
CA ARG A 32 -2.74 2.32 10.84
C ARG A 32 -2.12 3.31 9.87
N LEU A 33 -2.66 3.37 8.66
CA LEU A 33 -2.14 4.24 7.62
C LEU A 33 -3.12 5.35 7.26
N GLU A 34 -2.87 6.54 7.80
CA GLU A 34 -3.62 7.73 7.46
C GLU A 34 -2.78 8.69 6.62
N LEU A 35 -3.37 9.28 5.59
CA LEU A 35 -2.70 10.19 4.68
C LEU A 35 -1.98 11.35 5.39
N HIS A 36 -2.51 11.83 6.51
CA HIS A 36 -1.90 12.90 7.31
C HIS A 36 -0.83 12.38 8.28
N LEU A 37 -0.84 11.09 8.61
CA LEU A 37 0.12 10.41 9.49
C LEU A 37 1.31 9.81 8.73
N LEU A 38 1.26 9.78 7.39
CA LEU A 38 2.42 9.49 6.52
C LEU A 38 3.67 10.31 6.88
N ARG A 39 3.50 11.43 7.59
CA ARG A 39 4.57 12.36 8.02
C ARG A 39 5.10 12.12 9.44
N ARG A 40 4.42 11.31 10.25
CA ARG A 40 4.65 11.15 11.69
C ARG A 40 4.92 9.69 12.08
N TYR A 41 5.38 8.84 11.17
CA TYR A 41 5.52 7.40 11.37
C TYR A 41 6.29 7.01 12.65
N GLU A 42 5.57 6.92 13.77
CA GLU A 42 6.04 6.39 15.05
C GLU A 42 5.78 4.87 15.17
N MET A 43 5.19 4.27 14.14
CA MET A 43 4.64 2.91 14.19
C MET A 43 5.67 1.78 14.02
N THR A 44 6.84 2.04 13.45
CA THR A 44 7.89 1.01 13.27
C THR A 44 8.58 0.62 14.58
N LYS A 45 8.30 1.30 15.71
CA LYS A 45 8.94 1.01 17.01
C LYS A 45 8.67 -0.42 17.51
N ASN A 46 7.55 -1.03 17.12
CA ASN A 46 7.16 -2.37 17.56
C ASN A 46 7.38 -3.45 16.48
N VAL A 47 7.70 -3.05 15.25
CA VAL A 47 7.97 -3.97 14.15
C VAL A 47 9.40 -4.50 14.30
N LYS A 48 9.53 -5.82 14.25
CA LYS A 48 10.81 -6.52 14.34
C LYS A 48 11.23 -7.04 12.97
N GLU A 49 12.50 -7.42 12.88
CA GLU A 49 13.01 -8.16 11.74
C GLU A 49 12.19 -9.44 11.52
N LYS A 50 11.83 -9.72 10.27
CA LYS A 50 10.95 -10.83 9.82
C LYS A 50 9.47 -10.72 10.18
N ASP A 51 9.03 -9.66 10.84
CA ASP A 51 7.61 -9.37 10.88
C ASP A 51 7.10 -9.04 9.46
N VAL A 52 5.85 -9.41 9.17
CA VAL A 52 5.27 -9.22 7.85
C VAL A 52 4.38 -8.00 7.87
N ILE A 53 4.57 -7.08 6.92
CA ILE A 53 3.67 -5.95 6.71
C ILE A 53 2.86 -6.17 5.45
N LEU A 54 1.54 -6.06 5.56
CA LEU A 54 0.62 -6.02 4.43
C LEU A 54 0.00 -4.63 4.32
N LEU A 55 0.37 -3.90 3.26
CA LEU A 55 -0.21 -2.61 2.89
C LEU A 55 -1.45 -2.82 2.01
N CYS A 56 -2.63 -2.51 2.52
CA CYS A 56 -3.90 -2.54 1.81
C CYS A 56 -4.31 -1.13 1.37
N HIS A 57 -4.56 -0.95 0.08
CA HIS A 57 -5.08 0.28 -0.49
C HIS A 57 -6.33 0.03 -1.32
N TYR A 58 -7.40 0.77 -1.05
CA TYR A 58 -8.59 0.71 -1.87
C TYR A 58 -8.35 1.31 -3.24
N PHE A 59 -8.73 0.56 -4.27
CA PHE A 59 -8.73 1.09 -5.61
C PHE A 59 -10.00 1.91 -5.86
N ASP A 60 -9.84 3.24 -5.85
CA ASP A 60 -10.89 4.20 -6.19
C ASP A 60 -10.82 4.66 -7.67
N GLY A 61 -10.01 3.99 -8.48
CA GLY A 61 -9.71 4.40 -9.86
C GLY A 61 -8.55 5.38 -10.00
N ARG A 62 -7.91 5.81 -8.90
CA ARG A 62 -6.77 6.73 -8.89
C ARG A 62 -5.62 6.18 -8.05
N THR A 63 -4.85 5.23 -8.57
CA THR A 63 -3.77 4.63 -7.79
C THR A 63 -2.60 5.60 -7.61
N LEU A 64 -2.19 5.84 -6.36
CA LEU A 64 -1.03 6.67 -5.99
C LEU A 64 -0.04 5.89 -5.10
N LEU A 65 0.16 4.61 -5.40
CA LEU A 65 0.96 3.73 -4.56
C LEU A 65 2.46 4.07 -4.63
N THR A 66 2.98 4.25 -5.84
CA THR A 66 4.42 4.36 -6.11
C THR A 66 4.74 5.37 -7.22
N ASP A 67 6.02 5.58 -7.50
CA ASP A 67 6.53 6.40 -8.61
C ASP A 67 6.01 7.85 -8.57
N ASN A 68 5.48 8.42 -9.64
CA ASN A 68 5.42 9.88 -9.86
C ASN A 68 4.82 10.77 -8.75
N ASP A 69 3.83 10.28 -8.00
CA ASP A 69 3.23 10.97 -6.85
C ASP A 69 2.96 9.97 -5.70
N GLY A 70 3.73 8.87 -5.67
CA GLY A 70 3.51 7.74 -4.76
C GLY A 70 3.58 8.14 -3.29
N LEU A 71 2.43 8.31 -2.66
CA LEU A 71 2.31 8.80 -1.29
C LEU A 71 2.95 7.87 -0.26
N TYR A 72 3.12 6.60 -0.64
CA TYR A 72 3.56 5.52 0.24
C TYR A 72 5.03 5.19 0.07
N ASN A 73 5.77 5.87 -0.81
CA ASN A 73 7.17 5.56 -1.07
C ASN A 73 8.02 5.61 0.21
N THR A 74 7.80 6.62 1.07
CA THR A 74 8.49 6.73 2.37
C THR A 74 8.14 5.58 3.31
N PHE A 75 6.87 5.22 3.40
CA PHE A 75 6.43 4.08 4.20
C PHE A 75 7.04 2.76 3.73
N LEU A 76 7.04 2.51 2.42
CA LEU A 76 7.59 1.28 1.84
C LEU A 76 9.08 1.15 2.14
N VAL A 77 9.85 2.25 2.03
CA VAL A 77 11.28 2.28 2.40
C VAL A 77 11.48 1.90 3.87
N GLU A 78 10.70 2.47 4.77
CA GLU A 78 10.82 2.23 6.21
C GLU A 78 10.35 0.83 6.60
N ALA A 79 9.23 0.36 6.06
CA ALA A 79 8.69 -0.97 6.26
C ALA A 79 9.67 -2.04 5.80
N VAL A 80 10.30 -1.86 4.64
CA VAL A 80 11.32 -2.80 4.13
C VAL A 80 12.55 -2.79 5.02
N ALA A 81 13.02 -1.63 5.47
CA ALA A 81 14.15 -1.54 6.38
C ALA A 81 13.86 -2.20 7.74
N ALA A 82 12.67 -2.00 8.30
CA ALA A 82 12.29 -2.55 9.61
C ALA A 82 12.09 -4.07 9.58
N THR A 83 11.46 -4.58 8.52
CA THR A 83 11.12 -6.01 8.41
C THR A 83 12.23 -6.86 7.81
N GLY A 84 13.22 -6.25 7.16
CA GLY A 84 14.15 -6.99 6.30
C GLY A 84 13.52 -7.43 4.97
N GLY A 85 12.53 -6.68 4.46
CA GLY A 85 11.92 -6.90 3.15
C GLY A 85 10.69 -7.81 3.13
N TYR A 86 10.08 -8.11 4.28
CA TYR A 86 8.83 -8.88 4.39
C TYR A 86 7.60 -7.96 4.26
N VAL A 87 7.52 -7.26 3.13
CA VAL A 87 6.46 -6.29 2.85
C VAL A 87 5.67 -6.72 1.61
N PHE A 88 4.34 -6.69 1.74
CA PHE A 88 3.38 -6.99 0.69
C PHE A 88 2.47 -5.78 0.48
N VAL A 89 1.99 -5.62 -0.75
CA VAL A 89 1.08 -4.56 -1.15
C VAL A 89 -0.14 -5.19 -1.81
N ALA A 90 -1.32 -4.68 -1.48
CA ALA A 90 -2.58 -5.14 -2.05
C ALA A 90 -3.46 -3.97 -2.46
N LEU A 91 -4.02 -4.05 -3.67
CA LEU A 91 -5.17 -3.25 -4.07
C LEU A 91 -6.47 -3.98 -3.72
N THR A 92 -7.28 -3.37 -2.86
CA THR A 92 -8.61 -3.86 -2.45
C THR A 92 -9.69 -3.27 -3.36
N GLY A 93 -10.87 -3.91 -3.43
CA GLY A 93 -11.94 -3.53 -4.37
C GLY A 93 -11.63 -3.89 -5.83
N VAL A 94 -10.61 -4.72 -6.08
CA VAL A 94 -10.21 -5.17 -7.41
C VAL A 94 -10.15 -6.69 -7.44
N PRO A 95 -11.07 -7.38 -8.13
CA PRO A 95 -10.99 -8.83 -8.24
C PRO A 95 -9.64 -9.23 -8.87
N ALA A 96 -8.95 -10.18 -8.26
CA ALA A 96 -7.89 -10.91 -8.93
C ALA A 96 -8.50 -11.94 -9.89
N ASP A 97 -7.81 -12.20 -10.99
CA ASP A 97 -8.04 -13.42 -11.78
C ASP A 97 -7.53 -14.65 -11.00
N ASP A 98 -7.43 -15.83 -11.63
CA ASP A 98 -6.81 -17.05 -11.05
C ASP A 98 -5.31 -16.89 -10.66
N ARG A 99 -4.79 -15.65 -10.67
CA ARG A 99 -3.41 -15.25 -10.38
C ARG A 99 -3.34 -14.51 -9.03
N LEU A 100 -2.15 -13.97 -8.74
CA LEU A 100 -1.91 -13.14 -7.55
C LEU A 100 -2.48 -11.73 -7.68
N ALA A 101 -2.61 -11.23 -8.90
CA ALA A 101 -3.09 -9.89 -9.19
C ALA A 101 -3.67 -9.84 -10.60
N ARG A 102 -4.57 -8.88 -10.83
CA ARG A 102 -5.17 -8.58 -12.13
C ARG A 102 -4.14 -7.94 -13.07
N LEU A 103 -3.78 -8.64 -14.16
CA LEU A 103 -2.64 -8.24 -15.00
C LEU A 103 -2.91 -7.05 -15.92
N ASP A 104 -4.12 -6.96 -16.45
CA ASP A 104 -4.55 -5.83 -17.26
C ASP A 104 -4.43 -4.53 -16.47
N LEU A 105 -4.82 -4.53 -15.19
CA LEU A 105 -4.65 -3.40 -14.29
C LEU A 105 -3.18 -3.07 -14.05
N ILE A 106 -2.32 -4.06 -13.79
CA ILE A 106 -0.88 -3.82 -13.61
C ILE A 106 -0.28 -3.17 -14.87
N ASN A 107 -0.63 -3.68 -16.05
CA ASN A 107 -0.16 -3.14 -17.32
C ASN A 107 -0.64 -1.70 -17.52
N GLN A 108 -1.91 -1.43 -17.22
CA GLN A 108 -2.47 -0.08 -17.27
C GLN A 108 -1.72 0.87 -16.32
N LEU A 109 -1.58 0.50 -15.05
CA LEU A 109 -0.90 1.33 -14.04
C LEU A 109 0.58 1.57 -14.40
N THR A 110 1.24 0.56 -14.96
CA THR A 110 2.61 0.68 -15.47
C THR A 110 2.67 1.68 -16.63
N HIS A 111 1.71 1.62 -17.56
CA HIS A 111 1.61 2.57 -18.67
C HIS A 111 1.34 3.99 -18.18
N ASP A 112 0.55 4.14 -17.11
CA ASP A 112 0.25 5.40 -16.43
C ASP A 112 1.42 5.92 -15.57
N GLY A 113 2.58 5.26 -15.61
CA GLY A 113 3.83 5.70 -14.98
C GLY A 113 4.12 5.13 -13.59
N GLN A 114 3.36 4.11 -13.14
CA GLN A 114 3.64 3.38 -11.90
C GLN A 114 4.43 2.09 -12.15
N THR A 115 5.63 2.22 -12.70
CA THR A 115 6.50 1.09 -13.06
C THR A 115 6.88 0.20 -11.88
N SER A 116 6.95 0.75 -10.67
CA SER A 116 7.26 -0.02 -9.47
C SER A 116 6.19 -1.08 -9.14
N ILE A 117 4.92 -0.87 -9.52
CA ILE A 117 3.87 -1.87 -9.32
C ILE A 117 4.19 -3.15 -10.09
N SER A 118 4.68 -3.02 -11.33
CA SER A 118 5.13 -4.16 -12.13
C SER A 118 6.31 -4.89 -11.48
N GLU A 119 7.26 -4.14 -10.90
CA GLU A 119 8.41 -4.73 -10.21
C GLU A 119 8.01 -5.46 -8.91
N LEU A 120 7.09 -4.89 -8.13
CA LEU A 120 6.53 -5.54 -6.93
C LEU A 120 5.77 -6.81 -7.32
N HIS A 121 5.01 -6.77 -8.42
CA HIS A 121 4.30 -7.94 -8.93
C HIS A 121 5.26 -9.04 -9.38
N ARG A 122 6.32 -8.71 -10.13
CA ARG A 122 7.36 -9.67 -10.56
C ARG A 122 8.03 -10.37 -9.37
N GLN A 123 8.18 -9.67 -8.25
CA GLN A 123 8.70 -10.21 -6.99
C GLN A 123 7.64 -10.98 -6.17
N LYS A 124 6.41 -11.14 -6.66
CA LYS A 124 5.27 -11.77 -5.96
C LYS A 124 4.94 -11.06 -4.64
N ARG A 125 5.07 -9.73 -4.62
CA ARG A 125 4.78 -8.85 -3.47
C ARG A 125 3.56 -7.96 -3.68
N PHE A 126 2.95 -7.98 -4.86
CA PHE A 126 1.77 -7.20 -5.20
C PHE A 126 0.57 -8.09 -5.46
N PHE A 127 -0.55 -7.77 -4.80
CA PHE A 127 -1.81 -8.48 -4.87
C PHE A 127 -2.97 -7.58 -5.29
N THR A 128 -4.01 -8.18 -5.85
CA THR A 128 -5.33 -7.54 -5.96
C THR A 128 -6.36 -8.46 -5.32
N TRP A 129 -7.36 -7.91 -4.64
CA TRP A 129 -8.56 -8.67 -4.29
C TRP A 129 -9.75 -7.74 -4.15
N ASP A 130 -10.95 -8.28 -4.36
CA ASP A 130 -12.17 -7.52 -4.19
C ASP A 130 -12.50 -7.39 -2.68
N SER A 131 -13.02 -8.46 -2.08
CA SER A 131 -13.40 -8.47 -0.68
C SER A 131 -12.39 -9.19 0.24
N PHE A 132 -11.76 -10.27 -0.25
CA PHE A 132 -10.86 -11.12 0.54
C PHE A 132 -9.70 -11.67 -0.31
N PRO A 133 -8.52 -11.87 0.29
CA PRO A 133 -7.40 -12.51 -0.40
C PRO A 133 -7.73 -13.97 -0.75
N SER A 134 -7.19 -14.45 -1.87
CA SER A 134 -7.29 -15.85 -2.29
C SER A 134 -6.40 -16.75 -1.44
N LYS A 135 -6.71 -18.05 -1.38
CA LYS A 135 -5.87 -19.05 -0.68
C LYS A 135 -4.41 -19.03 -1.16
N ALA A 136 -4.16 -18.74 -2.44
CA ALA A 136 -2.80 -18.66 -2.97
C ALA A 136 -2.02 -17.45 -2.42
N GLN A 137 -2.66 -16.27 -2.37
CA GLN A 137 -2.07 -15.06 -1.77
C GLN A 137 -1.80 -15.28 -0.27
N VAL A 138 -2.76 -15.93 0.40
CA VAL A 138 -2.65 -16.33 1.80
C VAL A 138 -1.46 -17.28 2.01
N ASN A 139 -1.31 -18.30 1.20
CA ASN A 139 -0.17 -19.21 1.37
C ASN A 139 1.19 -18.50 1.18
N ILE A 140 1.29 -17.54 0.26
CA ILE A 140 2.53 -16.80 0.02
C ILE A 140 2.95 -15.98 1.23
N ILE A 141 2.03 -15.19 1.80
CA ILE A 141 2.31 -14.34 2.95
C ILE A 141 2.60 -15.19 4.19
N VAL A 142 1.86 -16.28 4.44
CA VAL A 142 2.14 -17.17 5.58
C VAL A 142 3.50 -17.82 5.45
N SER A 143 3.82 -18.36 4.27
CA SER A 143 5.14 -18.97 4.06
C SER A 143 6.26 -17.94 4.20
N ALA A 144 6.01 -16.66 3.88
CA ALA A 144 6.95 -15.58 4.13
C ALA A 144 7.12 -15.33 5.63
N ALA A 145 6.02 -15.25 6.39
CA ALA A 145 6.06 -15.12 7.83
C ALA A 145 6.88 -16.26 8.43
N LYS A 146 6.53 -17.51 8.12
CA LYS A 146 7.16 -18.68 8.75
C LYS A 146 8.60 -18.96 8.31
N ASP A 147 9.18 -18.15 7.42
CA ASP A 147 10.52 -18.37 6.85
C ASP A 147 10.65 -19.78 6.22
N GLU A 148 9.53 -20.36 5.79
CA GLU A 148 9.43 -21.75 5.30
C GLU A 148 10.04 -21.93 3.90
N LYS A 149 10.32 -20.81 3.23
CA LYS A 149 11.01 -20.76 1.94
C LYS A 149 12.02 -19.62 2.06
N GLU A 150 13.21 -19.80 1.51
CA GLU A 150 14.20 -18.75 1.25
C GLU A 150 13.60 -17.69 0.30
N GLN A 151 12.60 -16.96 0.77
CA GLN A 151 11.97 -15.91 0.02
C GLN A 151 12.96 -14.77 0.03
N CYS A 152 13.42 -14.38 -1.16
CA CYS A 152 14.26 -13.20 -1.28
C CYS A 152 13.54 -12.00 -0.65
N PRO A 153 14.19 -11.28 0.27
CA PRO A 153 13.73 -9.99 0.75
C PRO A 153 13.28 -9.10 -0.41
N LEU A 154 12.16 -8.38 -0.25
CA LEU A 154 11.73 -7.41 -1.24
C LEU A 154 12.88 -6.43 -1.53
N GLN A 155 13.30 -6.38 -2.80
CA GLN A 155 14.18 -5.35 -3.30
C GLN A 155 13.32 -4.21 -3.81
N LEU A 156 13.32 -3.09 -3.08
CA LEU A 156 12.57 -1.92 -3.51
C LEU A 156 13.10 -1.39 -4.84
N PRO A 157 12.20 -1.12 -5.81
CA PRO A 157 12.52 -0.39 -7.04
C PRO A 157 13.27 0.92 -6.74
N ILE A 158 14.17 1.30 -7.64
CA ILE A 158 15.00 2.51 -7.49
C ILE A 158 14.12 3.76 -7.39
N SER A 159 13.07 3.85 -8.22
CA SER A 159 12.15 4.99 -8.25
C SER A 159 11.42 5.21 -6.91
N ILE A 160 11.05 4.13 -6.21
CA ILE A 160 10.49 4.24 -4.84
C ILE A 160 11.50 4.91 -3.91
N LYS A 161 12.77 4.48 -3.95
CA LYS A 161 13.83 5.01 -3.07
C LYS A 161 14.11 6.49 -3.38
N GLU A 162 14.23 6.84 -4.66
CA GLU A 162 14.49 8.20 -5.13
C GLU A 162 13.35 9.15 -4.74
N HIS A 163 12.10 8.75 -4.95
CA HIS A 163 10.95 9.58 -4.63
C HIS A 163 10.72 9.71 -3.11
N ALA A 164 10.99 8.65 -2.34
CA ALA A 164 10.99 8.74 -0.88
C ALA A 164 12.04 9.74 -0.37
N ALA A 165 13.24 9.73 -0.95
CA ALA A 165 14.31 10.67 -0.61
C ALA A 165 13.94 12.11 -0.99
N ALA A 166 13.40 12.31 -2.19
CA ALA A 166 12.93 13.61 -2.66
C ALA A 166 11.80 14.17 -1.77
N TYR A 167 10.86 13.32 -1.35
CA TYR A 167 9.79 13.73 -0.43
C TYR A 167 10.33 14.13 0.95
N ARG A 168 11.31 13.41 1.50
CA ARG A 168 11.95 13.78 2.78
C ARG A 168 12.70 15.11 2.68
N GLN A 169 13.39 15.36 1.56
CA GLN A 169 14.14 16.60 1.32
C GLN A 169 13.22 17.80 1.03
N ASN A 170 12.11 17.60 0.31
CA ASN A 170 11.23 18.67 -0.17
C ASN A 170 9.91 18.81 0.61
N GLY A 171 9.66 17.93 1.59
CA GLY A 171 8.41 17.74 2.34
C GLY A 171 7.94 18.90 3.23
N SER A 172 8.58 20.08 3.17
CA SER A 172 8.06 21.33 3.75
C SER A 172 7.56 22.34 2.71
N ALA A 173 8.08 22.30 1.47
CA ALA A 173 7.92 23.39 0.50
C ALA A 173 7.10 23.02 -0.75
N HIS A 174 7.24 21.82 -1.31
CA HIS A 174 6.65 21.50 -2.62
C HIS A 174 5.14 21.23 -2.57
N SER A 175 4.62 20.67 -1.46
CA SER A 175 3.17 20.49 -1.29
C SER A 175 2.40 21.79 -1.07
N ARG A 176 3.05 22.90 -0.66
CA ARG A 176 2.36 24.20 -0.51
C ARG A 176 1.95 24.80 -1.84
N LYS A 177 2.73 24.62 -2.91
CA LYS A 177 2.39 25.18 -4.23
C LYS A 177 1.30 24.38 -4.94
N LYS A 178 1.30 23.05 -4.87
CA LYS A 178 0.26 22.20 -5.49
C LYS A 178 -1.08 22.24 -4.71
N LEU A 179 -1.08 22.36 -3.37
CA LEU A 179 -2.32 22.60 -2.61
C LEU A 179 -2.84 24.04 -2.74
N ALA A 180 -1.97 25.06 -2.85
CA ALA A 180 -2.42 26.44 -3.08
C ALA A 180 -3.00 26.61 -4.50
N SER A 181 -2.47 25.92 -5.51
CA SER A 181 -3.07 25.93 -6.86
C SER A 181 -4.35 25.08 -6.95
N ALA A 182 -4.46 23.99 -6.18
CA ALA A 182 -5.69 23.21 -6.09
C ALA A 182 -6.81 23.95 -5.31
N ASN A 183 -6.47 24.70 -4.26
CA ASN A 183 -7.42 25.56 -3.53
C ASN A 183 -7.81 26.82 -4.31
N GLY A 184 -7.01 27.25 -5.29
CA GLY A 184 -7.39 28.31 -6.23
C GLY A 184 -8.43 27.88 -7.26
N ILE A 185 -8.52 26.58 -7.56
CA ILE A 185 -9.49 26.02 -8.52
C ILE A 185 -10.75 25.47 -7.80
N ALA A 186 -10.61 25.03 -6.54
CA ALA A 186 -11.73 24.53 -5.74
C ALA A 186 -12.76 25.59 -5.31
N ASN A 187 -12.49 26.88 -5.53
CA ASN A 187 -13.44 27.96 -5.23
C ASN A 187 -14.43 28.27 -6.38
N HIS A 188 -14.43 27.52 -7.48
CA HIS A 188 -15.39 27.72 -8.58
C HIS A 188 -16.34 26.55 -8.86
N ASN A 189 -16.21 25.39 -8.19
CA ASN A 189 -17.07 24.22 -8.46
C ASN A 189 -17.77 23.61 -7.23
N ARG A 190 -17.89 24.35 -6.11
CA ARG A 190 -18.67 23.89 -4.93
C ARG A 190 -20.19 24.18 -4.99
N THR A 191 -20.70 24.73 -6.09
CA THR A 191 -22.11 25.19 -6.16
C THR A 191 -23.03 24.31 -7.00
N ALA A 192 -22.59 23.21 -7.61
CA ALA A 192 -23.39 22.53 -8.64
C ALA A 192 -23.67 21.04 -8.42
N TRP A 193 -23.78 20.52 -7.20
CA TRP A 193 -24.37 19.18 -6.96
C TRP A 193 -25.18 19.17 -5.66
N ARG A 194 -26.27 19.94 -5.66
CA ARG A 194 -27.40 19.76 -4.75
C ARG A 194 -28.69 19.83 -5.57
N CYS A 195 -29.53 18.82 -5.36
CA CYS A 195 -30.90 18.65 -5.85
C CYS A 195 -31.05 18.09 -7.27
N SER A 196 -31.41 16.80 -7.33
CA SER A 196 -32.48 16.23 -8.18
C SER A 196 -32.75 14.79 -7.70
N LEU A 197 -33.44 14.68 -6.56
CA LEU A 197 -34.22 13.49 -6.18
C LEU A 197 -35.59 14.01 -5.77
N LEU A 198 -36.47 14.11 -6.77
CA LEU A 198 -37.92 13.97 -6.69
C LEU A 198 -38.35 13.25 -7.97
#